data_AF-A0A7K2NUS3-F1
#
_entry.id   AF-A0A7K2NUS3-F1
#
_cell.length_a   1.000
_cell.length_b   1.000
_cell.length_c   1.000
_cell.angle_alpha   90.00
_cell.angle_beta   90.00
_cell.angle_gamma   90.00
#
_symmetry.space_group_name_H-M   'P 1'
#
loop_
_entity.id
_entity.type
_entity.pdbx_description
1 polymer ?
#
loop_
_entity_poly.entity_id
_entity_poly.type
_entity_poly.pdbx_seq_one_letter_code
_entity_poly.pdbx_strand_id
1 'polypeptide(L)'
;EGTEYPVTRYRLATGGVFVLVTDGVVEGPSLSVDEGLERVVRLASLAAAVGMEADALAAAVLKNAELIGHEDDAAVLVVGHDGRGATRGVTP
;
A
#
# COMPACT_ATOMS: atom_id res chain seq x y z
N GLU A 1 2.27 32.89 -12.29
CA GLU A 1 1.39 32.40 -11.20
C GLU A 1 1.74 30.93 -10.93
N GLY A 2 1.63 30.47 -9.69
CA GLY A 2 2.03 29.12 -9.28
C GLY A 2 0.82 28.25 -8.93
N THR A 3 0.95 26.94 -9.15
CA THR A 3 -0.05 25.95 -8.75
C THR A 3 -0.05 25.80 -7.23
N GLU A 4 -1.22 25.84 -6.60
CA GLU A 4 -1.38 25.51 -5.18
C GLU A 4 -1.53 23.99 -5.00
N TYR A 5 -0.77 23.43 -4.05
CA TYR A 5 -0.82 22.01 -3.70
C TYR A 5 -1.33 21.88 -2.26
N PRO A 6 -2.64 21.66 -2.05
CA PRO A 6 -3.19 21.53 -0.71
C PRO A 6 -2.59 20.32 0.02
N VAL A 7 -2.31 20.48 1.32
CA VAL A 7 -1.66 19.46 2.14
C VAL A 7 -2.61 18.98 3.23
N THR A 8 -2.88 17.68 3.25
CA THR A 8 -3.61 17.01 4.33
C THR A 8 -2.63 16.31 5.27
N ARG A 9 -2.84 16.42 6.58
CA ARG A 9 -2.00 15.79 7.61
C ARG A 9 -2.81 14.80 8.43
N TYR A 10 -2.30 13.58 8.55
CA TYR A 10 -2.87 12.52 9.40
C TYR A 10 -1.85 12.06 10.42
N ARG A 11 -2.32 11.75 11.63
CA ARG A 11 -1.48 11.19 12.70
C ARG A 11 -1.66 9.69 12.79
N LEU A 12 -0.57 8.94 12.68
CA LEU A 12 -0.57 7.49 12.82
C LEU A 12 -0.44 7.13 14.31
N ALA A 13 -1.57 6.96 14.99
CA ALA A 13 -1.57 6.74 16.44
C ALA A 13 -1.37 5.27 16.82
N THR A 14 -1.84 4.35 15.99
CA THR A 14 -1.75 2.89 16.19
C THR A 14 -0.66 2.28 15.32
N GLY A 15 -0.21 1.08 15.69
CA GLY A 15 0.56 0.26 14.77
C GLY A 15 -0.26 -0.07 13.51
N GLY A 16 0.38 -0.20 12.36
CA GLY A 16 -0.28 -0.47 11.09
C GLY A 16 0.63 -0.29 9.89
N VAL A 17 0.02 -0.28 8.70
CA VAL A 17 0.72 -0.14 7.43
C VAL A 17 0.06 0.92 6.56
N PHE A 18 0.86 1.72 5.86
CA PHE A 18 0.42 2.58 4.78
C PHE A 18 0.88 1.99 3.46
N VAL A 19 -0.06 1.86 2.53
CA VAL A 19 0.21 1.40 1.17
C VAL A 19 -0.14 2.55 0.23
N LEU A 20 0.88 3.10 -0.41
CA LEU A 20 0.75 4.13 -1.44
C LEU A 20 0.96 3.46 -2.80
N VAL A 21 0.11 3.78 -3.77
CA VAL A 21 0.07 3.12 -5.06
C VAL A 21 -0.04 4.15 -6.18
N THR A 22 0.43 3.80 -7.38
CA THR A 22 0.04 4.48 -8.61
C THR A 22 -1.30 3.94 -9.12
N ASP A 23 -1.94 4.68 -10.02
CA ASP A 23 -3.14 4.26 -10.75
C ASP A 23 -2.92 2.93 -11.49
N GLY A 24 -1.74 2.74 -12.08
CA GLY A 24 -1.34 1.47 -12.69
C GLY A 24 -1.47 0.25 -11.78
N VAL A 25 -1.56 0.39 -10.46
CA VAL A 25 -1.81 -0.74 -9.54
C VAL A 25 -3.29 -1.02 -9.33
N VAL A 26 -4.15 0.00 -9.39
CA VAL A 26 -5.56 -0.07 -8.95
C VAL A 26 -6.57 0.14 -10.08
N GLU A 27 -6.12 0.56 -11.26
CA GLU A 27 -6.92 0.76 -12.46
C GLU A 27 -6.48 -0.21 -13.56
N GLY A 28 -7.43 -0.56 -14.42
CA GLY A 28 -7.14 -1.33 -15.63
C GLY A 28 -8.35 -1.37 -16.55
N PRO A 29 -8.22 -1.94 -17.76
CA PRO A 29 -9.27 -1.91 -18.78
C PRO A 29 -10.63 -2.47 -18.34
N SER A 30 -10.64 -3.30 -17.30
CA SER A 30 -11.85 -3.89 -16.72
C SER A 30 -11.87 -3.82 -15.19
N LEU A 31 -11.09 -2.92 -14.59
CA LEU A 31 -11.01 -2.74 -13.14
C LEU A 31 -11.21 -1.27 -12.78
N SER A 32 -12.21 -1.01 -11.94
CA SER A 32 -12.39 0.32 -11.37
C SER A 32 -11.43 0.59 -10.21
N VAL A 33 -11.08 1.86 -9.98
CA VAL A 33 -10.26 2.32 -8.84
C VAL A 33 -10.74 1.73 -7.53
N ASP A 34 -12.05 1.77 -7.27
CA ASP A 34 -12.65 1.30 -6.02
C ASP A 34 -12.41 -0.20 -5.84
N GLU A 35 -12.67 -1.01 -6.89
CA GLU A 35 -12.41 -2.45 -6.86
C GLU A 35 -10.93 -2.77 -6.67
N GLY A 36 -10.04 -2.00 -7.30
CA GLY A 36 -8.58 -2.11 -7.14
C GLY A 36 -8.12 -1.82 -5.72
N LEU A 37 -8.58 -0.70 -5.14
CA LEU A 37 -8.30 -0.33 -3.75
C LEU A 37 -8.82 -1.37 -2.77
N GLU A 38 -10.02 -1.92 -2.98
CA GLU A 38 -10.53 -3.00 -2.16
C GLU A 38 -9.63 -4.24 -2.18
N ARG A 39 -9.00 -4.58 -3.32
CA ARG A 39 -8.05 -5.70 -3.38
C ARG A 39 -6.81 -5.40 -2.53
N VAL A 40 -6.27 -4.19 -2.64
CA VAL A 40 -5.11 -3.75 -1.85
C VAL A 40 -5.43 -3.81 -0.35
N VAL A 41 -6.61 -3.34 0.06
CA VAL A 41 -7.08 -3.41 1.46
C VAL A 41 -7.16 -4.85 1.93
N ARG A 42 -7.69 -5.78 1.12
CA ARG A 42 -7.74 -7.21 1.47
C ARG A 42 -6.35 -7.81 1.65
N LEU A 43 -5.41 -7.51 0.76
CA LEU A 43 -4.02 -7.97 0.86
C LEU A 43 -3.33 -7.42 2.12
N ALA A 44 -3.47 -6.12 2.39
CA ALA A 44 -2.91 -5.48 3.57
C ALA A 44 -3.51 -6.03 4.87
N SER A 45 -4.82 -6.29 4.88
CA SER A 45 -5.51 -6.90 6.03
C SER A 45 -5.03 -8.32 6.30
N LEU A 46 -4.84 -9.12 5.25
CA LEU A 46 -4.27 -10.46 5.37
C LEU A 46 -2.84 -10.40 5.90
N ALA A 47 -2.00 -9.53 5.32
CA ALA A 47 -0.62 -9.33 5.74
C ALA A 47 -0.52 -8.95 7.23
N ALA A 48 -1.38 -8.04 7.69
CA ALA A 48 -1.45 -7.67 9.10
C ALA A 48 -1.86 -8.85 9.99
N ALA A 49 -2.82 -9.68 9.56
CA ALA A 49 -3.30 -10.83 10.32
C ALA A 49 -2.23 -11.94 10.48
N VAL A 50 -1.33 -12.10 9.50
CA VAL A 50 -0.27 -13.13 9.53
C VAL A 50 1.11 -12.58 9.90
N GLY A 51 1.22 -11.28 10.18
CA GLY A 51 2.50 -10.63 10.48
C GLY A 51 3.49 -10.64 9.30
N MET A 52 2.99 -10.50 8.07
CA MET A 52 3.85 -10.40 6.89
C MET A 52 4.68 -9.11 6.91
N GLU A 53 5.94 -9.25 6.50
CA GLU A 53 6.84 -8.10 6.30
C GLU A 53 6.37 -7.23 5.13
N ALA A 54 6.74 -5.94 5.17
CA ALA A 54 6.33 -4.92 4.19
C ALA A 54 6.68 -5.33 2.75
N ASP A 55 7.82 -5.96 2.57
CA ASP A 55 8.40 -6.43 1.31
C ASP A 55 7.48 -7.47 0.64
N ALA A 56 6.94 -8.39 1.46
CA ALA A 56 6.06 -9.45 0.99
C ALA A 56 4.68 -8.89 0.61
N LEU A 57 4.18 -7.88 1.33
CA LEU A 57 2.98 -7.15 0.96
C LEU A 57 3.17 -6.38 -0.35
N ALA A 58 4.29 -5.67 -0.51
CA ALA A 58 4.61 -4.95 -1.74
C ALA A 58 4.64 -5.89 -2.96
N ALA A 59 5.30 -7.04 -2.83
CA ALA A 59 5.35 -8.06 -3.88
C ALA A 59 3.96 -8.61 -4.22
N ALA A 60 3.11 -8.85 -3.22
CA ALA A 60 1.75 -9.33 -3.43
C ALA A 60 0.87 -8.31 -4.17
N VAL A 61 1.03 -7.03 -3.86
CA VAL A 61 0.31 -5.93 -4.54
C VAL A 61 0.76 -5.80 -6.00
N LEU A 62 2.06 -5.76 -6.27
CA LEU A 62 2.59 -5.68 -7.64
C LEU A 62 2.17 -6.89 -8.49
N LYS A 63 2.23 -8.09 -7.93
CA LYS A 63 1.77 -9.29 -8.63
C LYS A 63 0.27 -9.25 -8.93
N ASN A 64 -0.54 -8.61 -8.07
CA ASN A 64 -1.96 -8.43 -8.35
C ASN A 64 -2.17 -7.51 -9.55
N ALA A 65 -1.41 -6.42 -9.61
CA ALA A 65 -1.43 -5.43 -10.69
C ALA A 65 -1.12 -6.10 -12.06
N GLU A 66 -0.08 -6.92 -12.14
CA GLU A 66 0.30 -7.65 -13.36
C GLU A 66 -0.83 -8.52 -13.94
N LEU A 67 -1.66 -9.12 -13.07
CA LEU A 67 -2.78 -9.97 -13.48
C LEU A 67 -3.96 -9.20 -14.08
N ILE A 68 -4.02 -7.89 -13.85
CA ILE A 68 -5.09 -6.99 -14.29
C ILE A 68 -4.78 -6.40 -15.67
N GLY A 69 -3.52 -6.46 -16.13
CA GLY A 69 -3.12 -6.02 -17.46
C GLY A 69 -3.15 -4.50 -17.64
N HIS A 70 -2.66 -3.78 -16.64
CA HIS A 70 -2.47 -2.32 -16.69
C HIS A 70 -1.54 -1.90 -17.84
N GLU A 71 -1.89 -0.82 -18.55
CA GLU A 71 -1.02 -0.23 -19.59
C GLU A 71 0.05 0.71 -19.01
N ASP A 72 -0.13 1.18 -17.78
CA ASP A 72 0.74 2.16 -17.12
C ASP A 72 1.75 1.53 -16.14
N ASP A 73 2.75 2.32 -15.72
CA ASP A 73 3.75 1.91 -14.73
C ASP A 73 3.11 1.64 -13.36
N ALA A 74 3.26 0.40 -12.89
CA ALA A 74 2.80 -0.02 -11.57
C ALA A 74 3.91 0.20 -10.51
N ALA A 75 3.60 0.99 -9.48
CA ALA A 75 4.49 1.19 -8.33
C ALA A 75 3.73 1.14 -7.01
N VAL A 76 4.40 0.60 -5.98
CA VAL A 76 3.89 0.51 -4.61
C VAL A 76 4.95 0.95 -3.61
N LEU A 77 4.54 1.71 -2.60
CA LEU A 77 5.35 2.03 -1.42
C LEU A 77 4.61 1.57 -0.17
N VAL A 78 5.26 0.70 0.60
CA VAL A 78 4.72 0.15 1.85
C VAL A 78 5.52 0.72 3.03
N VAL A 79 4.81 1.35 3.96
CA VAL A 79 5.37 1.92 5.20
C VAL A 79 4.74 1.22 6.39
N GLY A 80 5.51 0.37 7.07
CA GLY A 80 5.14 -0.17 8.38
C GLY A 80 5.35 0.86 9.48
N HIS A 81 4.38 0.99 10.37
CA HIS A 81 4.48 1.80 11.58
C HIS A 81 4.16 0.90 12.78
N ASP A 82 5.12 0.68 13.66
CA ASP A 82 4.94 -0.30 14.73
C ASP A 82 4.09 0.23 15.91
N GLY A 83 3.75 1.52 15.92
CA GLY A 83 3.05 2.18 17.03
C GLY A 83 4.01 2.59 18.17
N ARG A 84 3.55 3.50 19.06
CA ARG A 84 4.35 3.87 20.24
C ARG A 84 4.46 2.66 21.18
N GLY A 85 5.62 2.02 21.22
CA GLY A 85 5.97 0.97 22.18
C GLY A 85 6.52 -0.32 21.58
N ALA A 86 6.47 -0.49 20.26
CA ALA A 86 7.06 -1.64 19.60
C ALA A 86 8.56 -1.39 19.32
N THR A 87 9.41 -2.06 20.09
CA THR A 87 10.84 -2.17 19.78
C THR A 87 10.99 -3.23 18.70
N ARG A 88 11.26 -2.83 17.44
CA ARG A 88 11.70 -3.79 16.43
C ARG A 88 13.10 -4.24 16.82
N GLY A 89 13.23 -5.48 17.28
CA GLY A 89 14.52 -6.09 17.59
C GLY A 89 15.37 -6.10 16.33
N VAL A 90 16.38 -5.24 16.26
CA VAL A 90 17.47 -5.37 15.31
C VAL A 90 18.35 -6.50 15.83
N THR A 91 18.22 -7.70 15.26
CA THR A 91 19.19 -8.77 15.48
C THR A 91 20.46 -8.39 14.69
N PRO A 92 21.65 -8.42 15.32
CA PRO A 92 22.91 -7.99 14.72
C PRO A 92 23.37 -8.86 13.54
#